data_AF-A0A2E0QCD8-F1
#
_entry.id   AF-A0A2E0QCD8-F1
#
_cell.length_a   1.000
_cell.length_b   1.000
_cell.length_c   1.000
_cell.angle_alpha   90.00
_cell.angle_beta   90.00
_cell.angle_gamma   90.00
#
_symmetry.space_group_name_H-M   'P 1'
#
loop_
_entity.id
_entity.type
_entity.pdbx_description
1 polymer ?
#
loop_
_entity_poly.entity_id
_entity_poly.type
_entity_poly.pdbx_seq_one_letter_code
_entity_poly.pdbx_strand_id
1 'polypeptide(L)'
;MTKPYVLTDDLSLEFAKYISGNEVAKKAVSEASDLVTASLRKFFPVVERISAEKIQGFLNEKVSQSAIPVISLAGIVPSDGQKVISIEASRTVRLKHQKDGTFQFQDNGILPRNSSLPAVSDQFSNAVLFVTERQAQSVNILDDVIFTGSTVLDYVDKIQRSGLIVETVIANVAIEAAAKKLESRGITVDADYTYTDVIDEVCMRDFIIGAPGGGRNLLQDNGKYTSVPYLYPFANVDVWASINKEHAVEFSKDCLEASLHIWSQIAPEQKFSELDKPVFTCNPEDKIVDTLNRMLKERAYERFEDTLRL
;
A
#
# COMPACT_ATOMS: atom_id res chain seq x y z
N MET A 1 1.34 27.56 4.42
CA MET A 1 0.58 26.54 5.16
C MET A 1 1.55 25.44 5.58
N THR A 2 1.39 24.86 6.77
CA THR A 2 2.20 23.72 7.22
C THR A 2 1.84 22.49 6.39
N LYS A 3 2.84 21.78 5.85
CA LYS A 3 2.59 20.55 5.06
C LYS A 3 2.11 19.43 5.99
N PRO A 4 0.99 18.74 5.68
CA PRO A 4 0.54 17.61 6.49
C PRO A 4 1.33 16.34 6.15
N TYR A 5 1.41 15.43 7.11
CA TYR A 5 1.67 14.02 6.87
C TYR A 5 0.33 13.32 6.66
N VAL A 6 0.08 12.77 5.47
CA VAL A 6 -1.21 12.16 5.12
C VAL A 6 -1.13 10.65 5.34
N LEU A 7 -2.14 10.11 6.01
CA LEU A 7 -2.23 8.70 6.36
C LEU A 7 -3.54 8.13 5.82
N THR A 8 -3.45 7.26 4.82
CA THR A 8 -4.57 6.50 4.29
C THR A 8 -4.82 5.31 5.22
N ASP A 9 -5.82 5.40 6.07
CA ASP A 9 -6.20 4.34 7.01
C ASP A 9 -7.14 3.36 6.34
N ASP A 10 -6.55 2.36 5.69
CA ASP A 10 -7.21 1.29 4.96
C ASP A 10 -7.29 -0.03 5.74
N LEU A 11 -6.90 -0.05 7.02
CA LEU A 11 -6.75 -1.30 7.77
C LEU A 11 -8.04 -2.11 7.83
N SER A 12 -9.20 -1.47 8.01
CA SER A 12 -10.48 -2.21 8.07
C SER A 12 -10.87 -2.83 6.71
N LEU A 13 -10.36 -2.29 5.60
CA LEU A 13 -10.55 -2.83 4.26
C LEU A 13 -9.62 -4.02 4.04
N GLU A 14 -8.34 -3.87 4.37
CA GLU A 14 -7.34 -4.93 4.21
C GLU A 14 -7.62 -6.14 5.12
N PHE A 15 -8.07 -5.88 6.36
CA PHE A 15 -8.43 -6.92 7.32
C PHE A 15 -9.89 -7.38 7.20
N ALA A 16 -10.64 -6.98 6.16
CA ALA A 16 -12.06 -7.31 6.01
C ALA A 16 -12.36 -8.82 6.19
N LYS A 17 -11.47 -9.69 5.67
CA LYS A 17 -11.61 -11.16 5.80
C LYS A 17 -11.53 -11.67 7.24
N TYR A 18 -10.85 -10.94 8.13
CA TYR A 18 -10.63 -11.31 9.53
C TYR A 18 -11.67 -10.68 10.47
N ILE A 19 -12.18 -9.50 10.13
CA ILE A 19 -13.04 -8.71 11.03
C ILE A 19 -14.54 -8.82 10.72
N SER A 20 -14.91 -9.44 9.60
CA SER A 20 -16.32 -9.58 9.20
C SER A 20 -17.13 -10.32 10.27
N GLY A 21 -18.14 -9.65 10.83
CA GLY A 21 -18.97 -10.18 11.91
C GLY A 21 -18.31 -10.26 13.30
N ASN A 22 -17.07 -9.75 13.47
CA ASN A 22 -16.34 -9.80 14.72
C ASN A 22 -16.04 -8.39 15.26
N GLU A 23 -16.88 -7.90 16.17
CA GLU A 23 -16.75 -6.56 16.76
C GLU A 23 -15.48 -6.36 17.59
N VAL A 24 -14.97 -7.42 18.23
CA VAL A 24 -13.69 -7.37 18.97
C VAL A 24 -12.54 -7.14 18.00
N ALA A 25 -12.53 -7.85 16.88
CA ALA A 25 -11.52 -7.70 15.84
C ALA A 25 -11.59 -6.31 15.16
N LYS A 26 -12.80 -5.81 14.86
CA LYS A 26 -12.99 -4.45 14.33
C LYS A 26 -12.47 -3.39 15.30
N LYS A 27 -12.78 -3.54 16.59
CA LYS A 27 -12.28 -2.64 17.63
C LYS A 27 -10.76 -2.68 17.72
N ALA A 28 -10.15 -3.86 17.66
CA ALA A 28 -8.69 -4.00 17.70
C ALA A 28 -8.01 -3.30 16.52
N VAL A 29 -8.57 -3.40 15.31
CA VAL A 29 -8.07 -2.68 14.13
C VAL A 29 -8.18 -1.16 14.32
N SER A 30 -9.31 -0.67 14.84
CA SER A 30 -9.50 0.76 15.14
C SER A 30 -8.51 1.27 16.20
N GLU A 31 -8.32 0.52 17.29
CA GLU A 31 -7.39 0.88 18.38
C GLU A 31 -5.94 0.91 17.88
N ALA A 32 -5.56 -0.03 17.01
CA ALA A 32 -4.25 -0.02 16.37
C ALA A 32 -4.06 1.18 15.43
N SER A 33 -5.09 1.54 14.66
CA SER A 33 -5.07 2.76 13.82
C SER A 33 -4.87 4.03 14.66
N ASP A 34 -5.57 4.14 15.79
CA ASP A 34 -5.43 5.25 16.71
C ASP A 34 -4.01 5.29 17.31
N LEU A 35 -3.42 4.13 17.64
CA LEU A 35 -2.05 4.04 18.17
C LEU A 35 -1.01 4.55 17.17
N VAL A 36 -1.05 4.08 15.92
CA VAL A 36 -0.12 4.51 14.85
C VAL A 36 -0.28 6.01 14.58
N THR A 37 -1.52 6.49 14.50
CA THR A 37 -1.82 7.91 14.26
C THR A 37 -1.33 8.78 15.42
N ALA A 38 -1.53 8.34 16.67
CA ALA A 38 -1.04 9.04 17.85
C ALA A 38 0.49 9.10 17.86
N SER A 39 1.17 8.03 17.46
CA SER A 39 2.63 8.00 17.32
C SER A 39 3.13 9.04 16.32
N LEU A 40 2.56 9.08 15.10
CA LEU A 40 2.93 10.08 14.09
C LEU A 40 2.73 11.53 14.56
N ARG A 41 1.67 11.79 15.32
CA ARG A 41 1.38 13.12 15.88
C ARG A 41 2.39 13.60 16.93
N LYS A 42 3.22 12.72 17.48
CA LYS A 42 4.35 13.11 18.34
C LYS A 42 5.43 13.84 17.54
N PHE A 43 5.57 13.53 16.25
CA PHE A 43 6.71 13.93 15.42
C PHE A 43 6.33 14.89 14.30
N PHE A 44 5.10 14.81 13.80
CA PHE A 44 4.60 15.70 12.76
C PHE A 44 3.59 16.71 13.33
N PRO A 45 3.71 18.00 12.98
CA PRO A 45 2.83 19.05 13.50
C PRO A 45 1.39 18.89 13.02
N VAL A 46 1.19 18.28 11.85
CA VAL A 46 -0.12 18.01 11.25
C VAL A 46 -0.11 16.60 10.67
N VAL A 47 -1.01 15.75 11.18
CA VAL A 47 -1.25 14.41 10.65
C VAL A 47 -2.72 14.31 10.25
N GLU A 48 -2.96 14.13 8.96
CA GLU A 48 -4.30 13.98 8.40
C GLU A 48 -4.58 12.50 8.11
N ARG A 49 -5.51 11.93 8.87
CA ARG A 49 -5.94 10.54 8.68
C ARG A 49 -7.21 10.51 7.83
N ILE A 50 -7.15 9.81 6.71
CA ILE A 50 -8.31 9.54 5.85
C ILE A 50 -8.79 8.13 6.16
N SER A 51 -10.03 7.99 6.63
CA SER A 51 -10.56 6.69 7.05
C SER A 51 -10.97 5.81 5.87
N ALA A 52 -10.92 4.50 6.08
CA ALA A 52 -11.42 3.47 5.18
C ALA A 52 -12.85 3.74 4.68
N GLU A 53 -13.73 4.21 5.56
CA GLU A 53 -15.11 4.56 5.20
C GLU A 53 -15.17 5.67 4.16
N LYS A 54 -14.35 6.72 4.33
CA LYS A 54 -14.27 7.83 3.36
C LYS A 54 -13.69 7.36 2.04
N ILE A 55 -12.58 6.62 2.12
CA ILE A 55 -11.90 6.02 0.96
C ILE A 55 -12.88 5.17 0.14
N GLN A 56 -13.56 4.24 0.79
CA GLN A 56 -14.48 3.33 0.13
C GLN A 56 -15.75 4.05 -0.35
N GLY A 57 -16.27 4.99 0.43
CA GLY A 57 -17.46 5.78 0.09
C GLY A 57 -17.26 6.57 -1.20
N PHE A 58 -16.17 7.35 -1.28
CA PHE A 58 -15.84 8.13 -2.46
C PHE A 58 -15.60 7.24 -3.68
N LEU A 59 -14.73 6.23 -3.56
CA LEU A 59 -14.39 5.38 -4.71
C LEU A 59 -15.61 4.60 -5.22
N ASN A 60 -16.45 4.05 -4.33
CA ASN A 60 -17.67 3.36 -4.73
C ASN A 60 -18.67 4.31 -5.39
N GLU A 61 -18.81 5.53 -4.87
CA GLU A 61 -19.66 6.55 -5.48
C GLU A 61 -19.21 6.84 -6.92
N LYS A 62 -17.92 7.16 -7.12
CA LYS A 62 -17.37 7.47 -8.45
C LYS A 62 -17.47 6.31 -9.42
N VAL A 63 -17.17 5.09 -8.96
CA VAL A 63 -17.35 3.88 -9.76
C VAL A 63 -18.81 3.70 -10.11
N SER A 64 -19.75 3.87 -9.18
CA SER A 64 -21.19 3.72 -9.45
C SER A 64 -21.71 4.74 -10.47
N GLN A 65 -21.21 5.97 -10.44
CA GLN A 65 -21.60 7.06 -11.33
C GLN A 65 -20.94 7.00 -12.72
N SER A 66 -19.79 6.32 -12.85
CA SER A 66 -19.07 6.24 -14.13
C SER A 66 -19.94 5.63 -15.24
N ALA A 67 -20.05 6.29 -16.40
CA ALA A 67 -20.76 5.71 -17.55
C ALA A 67 -19.88 4.77 -18.37
N ILE A 68 -18.56 4.80 -18.15
CA ILE A 68 -17.56 4.04 -18.89
C ILE A 68 -16.83 3.04 -17.97
N PRO A 69 -16.17 2.02 -18.55
CA PRO A 69 -15.40 1.05 -17.78
C PRO A 69 -14.30 1.71 -16.94
N VAL A 70 -13.94 1.05 -15.83
CA VAL A 70 -12.90 1.50 -14.90
C VAL A 70 -11.80 0.45 -14.79
N ILE A 71 -10.54 0.88 -14.92
CA ILE A 71 -9.35 0.07 -14.61
C ILE A 71 -8.82 0.51 -13.25
N SER A 72 -8.88 -0.36 -12.26
CA SER A 72 -8.40 -0.12 -10.89
C SER A 72 -6.95 -0.55 -10.72
N LEU A 73 -6.13 0.32 -10.13
CA LEU A 73 -4.74 0.07 -9.72
C LEU A 73 -4.61 -0.11 -8.19
N ALA A 74 -5.64 0.30 -7.44
CA ALA A 74 -5.61 0.42 -5.99
C ALA A 74 -5.85 -0.90 -5.22
N GLY A 75 -6.47 -1.91 -5.82
CA GLY A 75 -6.91 -3.13 -5.10
C GLY A 75 -8.02 -2.93 -4.05
N ILE A 76 -8.41 -1.68 -3.77
CA ILE A 76 -9.40 -1.32 -2.74
C ILE A 76 -10.85 -1.46 -3.26
N VAL A 77 -11.09 -1.21 -4.54
CA VAL A 77 -12.41 -1.44 -5.15
C VAL A 77 -12.43 -2.84 -5.75
N PRO A 78 -13.34 -3.72 -5.30
CA PRO A 78 -13.45 -5.06 -5.86
C PRO A 78 -13.75 -5.02 -7.36
N SER A 79 -13.06 -5.86 -8.11
CA SER A 79 -13.42 -6.13 -9.50
C SER A 79 -14.78 -6.82 -9.53
N ASP A 80 -15.76 -6.23 -10.20
CA ASP A 80 -17.08 -6.83 -10.41
C ASP A 80 -17.16 -7.59 -11.75
N GLY A 81 -16.13 -7.46 -12.58
CA GLY A 81 -16.09 -8.05 -13.93
C GLY A 81 -17.14 -7.49 -14.88
N GLN A 82 -17.90 -6.47 -14.46
CA GLN A 82 -18.92 -5.80 -15.25
C GLN A 82 -18.48 -4.40 -15.64
N LYS A 83 -18.07 -3.62 -14.64
CA LYS A 83 -17.70 -2.21 -14.74
C LYS A 83 -16.26 -1.94 -14.34
N VAL A 84 -15.71 -2.72 -13.41
CA VAL A 84 -14.35 -2.59 -12.90
C VAL A 84 -13.54 -3.83 -13.23
N ILE A 85 -12.32 -3.62 -13.72
CA ILE A 85 -11.26 -4.63 -13.77
C ILE A 85 -10.02 -4.11 -13.04
N SER A 86 -9.33 -4.98 -12.31
CA SER A 86 -8.14 -4.58 -11.54
C SER A 86 -6.84 -5.02 -12.21
N ILE A 87 -5.81 -4.18 -12.10
CA ILE A 87 -4.42 -4.54 -12.32
C ILE A 87 -3.74 -4.53 -10.95
N GLU A 88 -3.54 -5.73 -10.40
CA GLU A 88 -2.93 -5.96 -9.10
C GLU A 88 -1.40 -5.99 -9.22
N ALA A 89 -0.84 -4.78 -9.26
CA ALA A 89 0.60 -4.58 -9.31
C ALA A 89 1.06 -3.63 -8.20
N SER A 90 2.34 -3.72 -7.83
CA SER A 90 2.96 -2.82 -6.87
C SER A 90 4.44 -2.59 -7.20
N ARG A 91 4.98 -1.48 -6.71
CA ARG A 91 6.42 -1.23 -6.77
C ARG A 91 7.13 -2.32 -5.99
N THR A 92 8.05 -2.97 -6.68
CA THR A 92 8.78 -4.10 -6.15
C THR A 92 10.25 -3.73 -6.05
N VAL A 93 10.88 -4.13 -4.96
CA VAL A 93 12.32 -4.04 -4.77
C VAL A 93 12.94 -5.43 -4.83
N ARG A 94 14.26 -5.47 -5.00
CA ARG A 94 15.08 -6.66 -4.84
C ARG A 94 16.24 -6.37 -3.90
N LEU A 95 16.81 -7.40 -3.29
CA LEU A 95 18.05 -7.26 -2.53
C LEU A 95 19.23 -7.14 -3.49
N LYS A 96 20.05 -6.11 -3.31
CA LYS A 96 21.33 -5.98 -4.00
C LYS A 96 22.45 -6.14 -2.99
N HIS A 97 23.10 -7.30 -3.03
CA HIS A 97 24.28 -7.60 -2.23
C HIS A 97 25.44 -6.65 -2.59
N GLN A 98 26.08 -6.11 -1.56
CA GLN A 98 27.29 -5.31 -1.64
C GLN A 98 28.52 -6.20 -1.41
N LYS A 99 29.70 -5.69 -1.80
CA LYS A 99 30.96 -6.43 -1.68
C LYS A 99 31.39 -6.67 -0.23
N ASP A 100 30.90 -5.87 0.71
CA ASP A 100 31.18 -5.96 2.14
C ASP A 100 30.24 -6.93 2.89
N GLY A 101 29.41 -7.69 2.17
CA GLY A 101 28.46 -8.65 2.74
C GLY A 101 27.12 -8.04 3.15
N THR A 102 26.93 -6.74 2.96
CA THR A 102 25.68 -6.05 3.25
C THR A 102 24.69 -6.11 2.08
N PHE A 103 23.45 -5.68 2.28
CA PHE A 103 22.51 -5.51 1.18
C PHE A 103 21.77 -4.17 1.24
N GLN A 104 21.29 -3.73 0.07
CA GLN A 104 20.39 -2.59 -0.08
C GLN A 104 19.17 -3.00 -0.90
N PHE A 105 18.04 -2.35 -0.65
CA PHE A 105 16.89 -2.46 -1.52
C PHE A 105 17.13 -1.69 -2.82
N GLN A 106 17.00 -2.35 -3.96
CA GLN A 106 17.04 -1.74 -5.27
C GLN A 106 15.66 -1.80 -5.91
N ASP A 107 15.20 -0.69 -6.48
CA ASP A 107 13.98 -0.67 -7.29
C ASP A 107 14.04 -1.71 -8.42
N ASN A 108 12.95 -2.45 -8.58
CA ASN A 108 12.78 -3.51 -9.56
C ASN A 108 11.51 -3.27 -10.41
N GLY A 109 11.04 -2.02 -10.47
CA GLY A 109 9.86 -1.62 -11.23
C GLY A 109 8.53 -2.10 -10.62
N ILE A 110 7.52 -2.17 -11.49
CA ILE A 110 6.16 -2.60 -11.16
C ILE A 110 6.00 -4.08 -11.53
N LEU A 111 5.70 -4.91 -10.53
CA LEU A 111 5.49 -6.36 -10.68
C LEU A 111 4.16 -6.78 -10.02
N PRO A 112 3.67 -8.01 -10.25
CA PRO A 112 2.47 -8.51 -9.60
C PRO A 112 2.61 -8.47 -8.07
N ARG A 113 1.50 -8.21 -7.37
CA ARG A 113 1.51 -8.07 -5.90
C ARG A 113 1.94 -9.35 -5.15
N ASN A 114 1.77 -10.52 -5.76
CA ASN A 114 2.19 -11.81 -5.22
C ASN A 114 2.44 -12.82 -6.36
N SER A 115 2.99 -14.00 -6.01
CA SER A 115 3.34 -15.04 -6.99
C SER A 115 2.16 -15.79 -7.60
N SER A 116 0.95 -15.65 -7.05
CA SER A 116 -0.26 -16.28 -7.61
C SER A 116 -0.93 -15.43 -8.70
N LEU A 117 -0.55 -14.15 -8.84
CA LEU A 117 -1.11 -13.26 -9.84
C LEU A 117 -0.39 -13.41 -11.19
N PRO A 118 -1.11 -13.24 -12.32
CA PRO A 118 -0.50 -13.20 -13.64
C PRO A 118 0.53 -12.07 -13.77
N ALA A 119 1.40 -12.16 -14.79
CA ALA A 119 2.32 -11.07 -15.10
C ALA A 119 1.55 -9.77 -15.38
N VAL A 120 2.13 -8.62 -15.04
CA VAL A 120 1.48 -7.30 -15.22
C VAL A 120 1.10 -7.06 -16.68
N SER A 121 1.87 -7.59 -17.64
CA SER A 121 1.54 -7.56 -19.08
C SER A 121 0.24 -8.28 -19.42
N ASP A 122 -0.02 -9.41 -18.76
CA ASP A 122 -1.18 -10.24 -19.01
C ASP A 122 -2.41 -9.60 -18.36
N GLN A 123 -2.26 -9.09 -17.14
CA GLN A 123 -3.30 -8.29 -16.47
C GLN A 123 -3.68 -7.05 -17.30
N PHE A 124 -2.69 -6.36 -17.84
CA PHE A 124 -2.91 -5.21 -18.72
C PHE A 124 -3.65 -5.61 -20.01
N SER A 125 -3.23 -6.69 -20.66
CA SER A 125 -3.90 -7.19 -21.88
C SER A 125 -5.35 -7.55 -21.61
N ASN A 126 -5.63 -8.19 -20.47
CA ASN A 126 -6.99 -8.48 -20.02
C ASN A 126 -7.81 -7.22 -19.74
N ALA A 127 -7.20 -6.19 -19.15
CA ALA A 127 -7.84 -4.90 -18.91
C ALA A 127 -8.22 -4.20 -20.23
N VAL A 128 -7.36 -4.22 -21.24
CA VAL A 128 -7.68 -3.69 -22.57
C VAL A 128 -8.81 -4.50 -23.22
N LEU A 129 -8.72 -5.83 -23.21
CA LEU A 129 -9.77 -6.70 -23.75
C LEU A 129 -11.12 -6.40 -23.09
N PHE A 130 -11.16 -6.31 -21.76
CA PHE A 130 -12.34 -5.97 -20.98
C PHE A 130 -13.04 -4.69 -21.47
N VAL A 131 -12.28 -3.63 -21.77
CA VAL A 131 -12.83 -2.38 -22.30
C VAL A 131 -13.34 -2.58 -23.73
N THR A 132 -12.53 -3.20 -24.60
CA THR A 132 -12.85 -3.32 -26.03
C THR A 132 -14.02 -4.26 -26.34
N GLU A 133 -14.19 -5.36 -25.59
CA GLU A 133 -15.32 -6.30 -25.75
C GLU A 133 -16.67 -5.64 -25.43
N ARG A 134 -16.65 -4.55 -24.66
CA ARG A 134 -17.81 -3.72 -24.34
C ARG A 134 -18.05 -2.61 -25.37
N GLN A 135 -17.29 -2.60 -26.46
CA GLN A 135 -17.34 -1.57 -27.51
C GLN A 135 -17.08 -0.15 -26.97
N ALA A 136 -16.42 -0.03 -25.81
CA ALA A 136 -16.02 1.25 -25.25
C ALA A 136 -14.70 1.70 -25.90
N GLN A 137 -14.60 3.00 -26.17
CA GLN A 137 -13.36 3.65 -26.64
C GLN A 137 -12.64 4.40 -25.52
N SER A 138 -13.34 4.64 -24.41
CA SER A 138 -12.86 5.40 -23.26
C SER A 138 -12.84 4.54 -22.01
N VAL A 139 -11.94 4.88 -21.09
CA VAL A 139 -11.80 4.24 -19.79
C VAL A 139 -11.44 5.27 -18.72
N ASN A 140 -11.88 5.01 -17.49
CA ASN A 140 -11.40 5.72 -16.31
C ASN A 140 -10.34 4.86 -15.61
N ILE A 141 -9.31 5.50 -15.07
CA ILE A 141 -8.34 4.84 -14.18
C ILE A 141 -8.72 5.19 -12.75
N LEU A 142 -8.64 4.20 -11.86
CA LEU A 142 -8.81 4.39 -10.43
C LEU A 142 -7.52 4.02 -9.72
N ASP A 143 -7.01 4.90 -8.87
CA ASP A 143 -5.89 4.63 -7.96
C ASP A 143 -6.27 5.02 -6.53
N ASP A 144 -5.51 4.60 -5.53
CA ASP A 144 -5.72 5.09 -4.16
C ASP A 144 -5.15 6.51 -4.02
N VAL A 145 -3.92 6.70 -4.52
CA VAL A 145 -3.15 7.94 -4.37
C VAL A 145 -2.39 8.30 -5.65
N ILE A 146 -2.51 9.57 -6.07
CA ILE A 146 -1.69 10.17 -7.13
C ILE A 146 -0.61 11.04 -6.50
N PHE A 147 0.50 10.42 -6.09
CA PHE A 147 1.57 11.14 -5.38
C PHE A 147 2.49 11.92 -6.33
N THR A 148 3.25 11.23 -7.18
CA THR A 148 4.11 11.87 -8.21
C THR A 148 3.45 11.92 -9.60
N GLY A 149 2.43 11.08 -9.80
CA GLY A 149 1.77 10.82 -11.08
C GLY A 149 2.49 9.82 -11.97
N SER A 150 3.74 9.43 -11.68
CA SER A 150 4.56 8.64 -12.61
C SER A 150 4.00 7.26 -12.94
N THR A 151 3.50 6.54 -11.93
CA THR A 151 2.91 5.20 -12.14
C THR A 151 1.64 5.29 -12.99
N VAL A 152 0.72 6.18 -12.62
CA VAL A 152 -0.53 6.41 -13.37
C VAL A 152 -0.23 6.85 -14.80
N LEU A 153 0.71 7.76 -15.02
CA LEU A 153 1.10 8.23 -16.36
C LEU A 153 1.66 7.10 -17.24
N ASP A 154 2.41 6.15 -16.68
CA ASP A 154 2.87 4.97 -17.42
C ASP A 154 1.70 4.08 -17.86
N TYR A 155 0.70 3.88 -16.99
CA TYR A 155 -0.52 3.16 -17.38
C TYR A 155 -1.35 3.93 -18.42
N VAL A 156 -1.49 5.25 -18.27
CA VAL A 156 -2.13 6.12 -19.27
C VAL A 156 -1.47 5.93 -20.63
N ASP A 157 -0.14 5.99 -20.70
CA ASP A 157 0.61 5.83 -21.95
C ASP A 157 0.37 4.45 -22.58
N LYS A 158 0.39 3.39 -21.77
CA LYS A 158 0.13 2.03 -22.23
C LYS A 158 -1.29 1.90 -22.78
N ILE A 159 -2.29 2.40 -22.06
CA ILE A 159 -3.71 2.36 -22.46
C ILE A 159 -3.92 3.14 -23.77
N GLN A 160 -3.37 4.35 -23.86
CA GLN A 160 -3.51 5.19 -25.05
C GLN A 160 -2.83 4.57 -26.29
N ARG A 161 -1.69 3.89 -26.12
CA ARG A 161 -1.05 3.13 -27.21
C ARG A 161 -1.87 1.95 -27.69
N SER A 162 -2.76 1.41 -26.85
CA SER A 162 -3.74 0.39 -27.24
C SER A 162 -4.96 0.95 -27.96
N GLY A 163 -5.01 2.27 -28.20
CA GLY A 163 -6.08 2.94 -28.94
C GLY A 163 -7.28 3.36 -28.09
N LEU A 164 -7.18 3.28 -26.76
CA LEU A 164 -8.22 3.73 -25.83
C LEU A 164 -7.95 5.15 -25.35
N ILE A 165 -9.01 5.87 -24.97
CA ILE A 165 -8.95 7.20 -24.38
C ILE A 165 -9.03 7.06 -22.87
N VAL A 166 -8.11 7.68 -22.14
CA VAL A 166 -8.24 7.83 -20.68
C VAL A 166 -8.92 9.16 -20.42
N GLU A 167 -10.16 9.14 -19.92
CA GLU A 167 -10.94 10.36 -19.67
C GLU A 167 -10.62 10.96 -18.30
N THR A 168 -10.70 10.12 -17.26
CA THR A 168 -10.52 10.55 -15.87
C THR A 168 -9.60 9.60 -15.12
N VAL A 169 -8.75 10.16 -14.27
CA VAL A 169 -8.10 9.44 -13.17
C VAL A 169 -8.84 9.79 -11.88
N ILE A 170 -9.39 8.78 -11.23
CA ILE A 170 -10.11 8.86 -9.96
C ILE A 170 -9.14 8.44 -8.86
N ALA A 171 -9.03 9.22 -7.79
CA ALA A 171 -8.22 8.85 -6.62
C ALA A 171 -8.78 9.38 -5.31
N ASN A 172 -8.43 8.79 -4.17
CA ASN A 172 -8.78 9.43 -2.89
C ASN A 172 -7.90 10.63 -2.61
N VAL A 173 -6.60 10.50 -2.88
CA VAL A 173 -5.63 11.56 -2.62
C VAL A 173 -4.90 11.91 -3.91
N ALA A 174 -4.83 13.20 -4.21
CA ALA A 174 -3.97 13.71 -5.27
C ALA A 174 -3.07 14.84 -4.75
N ILE A 175 -1.79 14.79 -5.14
CA ILE A 175 -0.90 15.93 -4.97
C ILE A 175 -1.07 16.84 -6.19
N GLU A 176 -1.29 18.13 -5.95
CA GLU A 176 -1.66 19.12 -6.99
C GLU A 176 -0.66 19.14 -8.15
N ALA A 177 0.64 19.02 -7.86
CA ALA A 177 1.67 18.95 -8.88
C ALA A 177 1.55 17.71 -9.78
N ALA A 178 1.10 16.57 -9.24
CA ALA A 178 0.86 15.36 -10.01
C ALA A 178 -0.47 15.42 -10.78
N ALA A 179 -1.51 15.99 -10.18
CA ALA A 179 -2.79 16.22 -10.86
C ALA A 179 -2.62 17.11 -12.10
N LYS A 180 -1.92 18.24 -11.95
CA LYS A 180 -1.62 19.16 -13.07
C LYS A 180 -0.86 18.49 -14.21
N LYS A 181 0.03 17.53 -13.93
CA LYS A 181 0.72 16.76 -14.99
C LYS A 181 -0.27 15.95 -15.83
N LEU A 182 -1.25 15.30 -15.19
CA LEU A 182 -2.30 14.56 -15.89
C LEU A 182 -3.24 15.51 -16.66
N GLU A 183 -3.69 16.58 -16.02
CA GLU A 183 -4.57 17.59 -16.63
C GLU A 183 -3.93 18.28 -17.85
N SER A 184 -2.61 18.51 -17.81
CA SER A 184 -1.89 19.06 -18.97
C SER A 184 -1.91 18.15 -20.21
N ARG A 185 -2.29 16.87 -20.04
CA ARG A 185 -2.50 15.90 -21.11
C ARG A 185 -3.97 15.74 -21.51
N GLY A 186 -4.85 16.61 -21.01
CA GLY A 186 -6.30 16.54 -21.26
C GLY A 186 -7.01 15.44 -20.47
N ILE A 187 -6.41 14.95 -19.38
CA ILE A 187 -6.99 13.90 -18.52
C ILE A 187 -7.52 14.57 -17.26
N THR A 188 -8.80 14.37 -16.96
CA THR A 188 -9.40 14.92 -15.75
C THR A 188 -8.88 14.18 -14.52
N VAL A 189 -8.61 14.89 -13.42
CA VAL A 189 -8.31 14.28 -12.13
C VAL A 189 -9.47 14.56 -11.18
N ASP A 190 -10.11 13.48 -10.73
CA ASP A 190 -11.24 13.53 -9.80
C ASP A 190 -10.80 12.92 -8.46
N ALA A 191 -10.44 13.79 -7.52
CA ALA A 191 -9.91 13.38 -6.22
C ALA A 191 -10.75 13.89 -5.05
N ASP A 192 -10.95 13.05 -4.02
CA ASP A 192 -11.66 13.44 -2.79
C ASP A 192 -10.86 14.49 -2.02
N TYR A 193 -9.54 14.27 -1.90
CA TYR A 193 -8.59 15.17 -1.28
C TYR A 193 -7.52 15.59 -2.29
N THR A 194 -7.37 16.90 -2.47
CA THR A 194 -6.25 17.47 -3.22
C THR A 194 -5.38 18.30 -2.28
N TYR A 195 -4.10 17.95 -2.18
CA TYR A 195 -3.12 18.68 -1.39
C TYR A 195 -2.16 19.42 -2.32
N THR A 196 -1.90 20.70 -2.04
CA THR A 196 -0.85 21.45 -2.75
C THR A 196 0.52 20.78 -2.58
N ASP A 197 0.82 20.33 -1.37
CA ASP A 197 2.05 19.64 -1.01
C ASP A 197 1.87 18.89 0.32
N VAL A 198 2.66 17.85 0.54
CA VAL A 198 2.63 17.02 1.76
C VAL A 198 4.06 16.70 2.22
N ILE A 199 4.21 16.27 3.47
CA ILE A 199 5.47 15.65 3.92
C ILE A 199 5.60 14.28 3.26
N ASP A 200 4.55 13.47 3.41
CA ASP A 200 4.40 12.18 2.77
C ASP A 200 2.92 11.79 2.71
N GLU A 201 2.63 10.76 1.93
CA GLU A 201 1.38 10.01 1.98
C GLU A 201 1.74 8.52 2.09
N VAL A 202 1.22 7.87 3.13
CA VAL A 202 1.49 6.45 3.37
C VAL A 202 0.20 5.73 3.74
N CYS A 203 0.04 4.51 3.22
CA CYS A 203 -1.03 3.60 3.61
C CYS A 203 -0.73 2.96 4.97
N MET A 204 -1.68 3.00 5.90
CA MET A 204 -1.46 2.54 7.28
C MET A 204 -1.07 1.06 7.35
N ARG A 205 -1.58 0.22 6.45
CA ARG A 205 -1.17 -1.19 6.31
C ARG A 205 0.34 -1.38 6.15
N ASP A 206 1.07 -0.40 5.62
CA ASP A 206 2.53 -0.51 5.45
C ASP A 206 3.29 -0.47 6.78
N PHE A 207 2.65 0.03 7.84
CA PHE A 207 3.19 0.04 9.20
C PHE A 207 2.79 -1.18 10.03
N ILE A 208 1.91 -2.05 9.54
CA ILE A 208 1.41 -3.21 10.28
C ILE A 208 2.09 -4.48 9.75
N ILE A 209 2.81 -5.18 10.62
CA ILE A 209 3.50 -6.42 10.26
C ILE A 209 2.47 -7.48 9.93
N GLY A 210 2.61 -8.06 8.73
CA GLY A 210 1.75 -9.13 8.25
C GLY A 210 0.39 -8.66 7.72
N ALA A 211 0.10 -7.35 7.71
CA ALA A 211 -1.14 -6.86 7.13
C ALA A 211 -1.29 -7.29 5.67
N PRO A 212 -2.50 -7.71 5.24
CA PRO A 212 -2.81 -7.92 3.83
C PRO A 212 -2.48 -6.67 3.03
N GLY A 213 -1.88 -6.86 1.85
CA GLY A 213 -1.45 -5.74 0.99
C GLY A 213 -0.29 -4.89 1.55
N GLY A 214 0.09 -5.05 2.81
CA GLY A 214 1.02 -4.19 3.53
C GLY A 214 2.48 -4.36 3.14
N GLY A 215 3.21 -3.27 3.32
CA GLY A 215 4.65 -3.15 3.15
C GLY A 215 5.09 -3.18 1.70
N ARG A 216 6.35 -2.80 1.46
CA ARG A 216 6.92 -2.83 0.11
C ARG A 216 7.01 -4.27 -0.36
N ASN A 217 6.78 -4.48 -1.66
CA ASN A 217 6.91 -5.79 -2.25
C ASN A 217 8.40 -6.11 -2.48
N LEU A 218 8.89 -7.22 -1.98
CA LEU A 218 10.27 -7.69 -2.17
C LEU A 218 10.26 -8.99 -2.98
N LEU A 219 10.88 -8.97 -4.16
CA LEU A 219 11.17 -10.16 -4.94
C LEU A 219 12.47 -10.79 -4.44
N GLN A 220 12.37 -12.02 -3.95
CA GLN A 220 13.51 -12.83 -3.53
C GLN A 220 14.16 -13.54 -4.73
N ASP A 221 15.41 -13.97 -4.58
CA ASP A 221 16.17 -14.67 -5.64
C ASP A 221 15.52 -15.98 -6.08
N ASN A 222 14.73 -16.60 -5.21
CA ASN A 222 13.94 -17.81 -5.52
C ASN A 222 12.62 -17.51 -6.26
N GLY A 223 12.37 -16.25 -6.65
CA GLY A 223 11.16 -15.80 -7.33
C GLY A 223 9.94 -15.58 -6.43
N LYS A 224 10.04 -15.82 -5.12
CA LYS A 224 8.95 -15.59 -4.17
C LYS A 224 8.87 -14.12 -3.77
N TYR A 225 7.66 -13.70 -3.41
CA TYR A 225 7.39 -12.36 -2.90
C TYR A 225 7.30 -12.36 -1.37
N THR A 226 7.86 -11.34 -0.75
CA THR A 226 7.74 -11.06 0.69
C THR A 226 7.42 -9.60 0.92
N SER A 227 6.82 -9.28 2.07
CA SER A 227 6.50 -7.91 2.48
C SER A 227 7.63 -7.35 3.33
N VAL A 228 7.94 -6.07 3.12
CA VAL A 228 8.87 -5.32 3.96
C VAL A 228 8.11 -4.16 4.62
N PRO A 229 7.69 -4.30 5.89
CA PRO A 229 7.01 -3.26 6.64
C PRO A 229 7.86 -1.98 6.78
N TYR A 230 7.22 -0.82 6.88
CA TYR A 230 7.88 0.50 6.95
C TYR A 230 8.29 0.83 8.39
N LEU A 231 9.06 -0.05 9.00
CA LEU A 231 9.52 0.06 10.40
C LEU A 231 10.80 -0.76 10.62
N TYR A 232 11.53 -0.44 11.69
CA TYR A 232 12.71 -1.18 12.11
C TYR A 232 12.35 -2.55 12.73
N PRO A 233 13.09 -3.62 12.41
CA PRO A 233 14.36 -3.64 11.66
C PRO A 233 14.22 -3.90 10.15
N PHE A 234 13.03 -3.85 9.56
CA PHE A 234 12.80 -4.30 8.19
C PHE A 234 13.24 -3.29 7.12
N ALA A 235 13.00 -2.00 7.36
CA ALA A 235 13.17 -0.97 6.35
C ALA A 235 13.80 0.31 6.90
N ASN A 236 14.40 1.10 6.01
CA ASN A 236 14.80 2.46 6.33
C ASN A 236 13.55 3.38 6.34
N VAL A 237 12.99 3.58 7.53
CA VAL A 237 11.73 4.32 7.73
C VAL A 237 11.82 5.77 7.24
N ASP A 238 12.99 6.39 7.37
CA ASP A 238 13.25 7.75 6.88
C ASP A 238 13.06 7.84 5.36
N VAL A 239 13.58 6.85 4.62
CA VAL A 239 13.50 6.84 3.15
C VAL A 239 12.13 6.43 2.64
N TRP A 240 11.40 5.57 3.37
CA TRP A 240 10.16 4.96 2.88
C TRP A 240 8.88 5.59 3.43
N ALA A 241 8.99 6.31 4.54
CA ALA A 241 7.86 6.94 5.20
C ALA A 241 8.23 8.34 5.75
N SER A 242 9.36 8.92 5.36
CA SER A 242 9.75 10.28 5.76
C SER A 242 9.79 10.53 7.28
N ILE A 243 10.01 9.48 8.08
CA ILE A 243 10.15 9.57 9.54
C ILE A 243 11.63 9.64 9.90
N ASN A 244 12.08 10.79 10.42
CA ASN A 244 13.46 11.00 10.81
C ASN A 244 13.99 9.87 11.70
N LYS A 245 15.28 9.53 11.53
CA LYS A 245 15.98 8.48 12.29
C LYS A 245 15.85 8.63 13.82
N GLU A 246 15.77 9.86 14.32
CA GLU A 246 15.61 10.15 15.76
C GLU A 246 14.26 9.67 16.34
N HIS A 247 13.22 9.60 15.50
CA HIS A 247 11.87 9.16 15.87
C HIS A 247 11.58 7.72 15.46
N ALA A 248 12.37 7.18 14.51
CA ALA A 248 12.13 5.87 13.91
C ALA A 248 12.09 4.72 14.91
N VAL A 249 12.90 4.77 15.98
CA VAL A 249 12.92 3.74 17.03
C VAL A 249 11.61 3.71 17.81
N GLU A 250 11.14 4.88 18.28
CA GLU A 250 9.88 4.99 19.03
C GLU A 250 8.69 4.64 18.14
N PHE A 251 8.64 5.17 16.92
CA PHE A 251 7.60 4.85 15.95
C PHE A 251 7.54 3.35 15.64
N SER A 252 8.68 2.72 15.37
CA SER A 252 8.74 1.29 15.06
C SER A 252 8.26 0.42 16.23
N LYS A 253 8.55 0.84 17.47
CA LYS A 253 8.02 0.19 18.67
C LYS A 253 6.50 0.29 18.72
N ASP A 254 5.94 1.49 18.56
CA ASP A 254 4.48 1.71 18.58
C ASP A 254 3.78 0.90 17.48
N CYS A 255 4.37 0.78 16.29
CA CYS A 255 3.85 -0.06 15.19
C CYS A 255 3.94 -1.57 15.48
N LEU A 256 4.97 -2.04 16.19
CA LEU A 256 5.05 -3.42 16.66
C LEU A 256 3.96 -3.72 17.69
N GLU A 257 3.70 -2.79 18.61
CA GLU A 257 2.61 -2.90 19.59
C GLU A 257 1.24 -2.91 18.89
N ALA A 258 1.02 -2.04 17.88
CA ALA A 258 -0.18 -2.03 17.05
C ALA A 258 -0.38 -3.38 16.33
N SER A 259 0.69 -3.90 15.71
CA SER A 259 0.67 -5.19 15.02
C SER A 259 0.33 -6.32 15.97
N LEU A 260 0.95 -6.35 17.16
CA LEU A 260 0.70 -7.38 18.17
C LEU A 260 -0.75 -7.32 18.65
N HIS A 261 -1.25 -6.11 18.90
CA HIS A 261 -2.61 -5.89 19.31
C HIS A 261 -3.60 -6.47 18.29
N ILE A 262 -3.48 -6.14 17.01
CA ILE A 262 -4.32 -6.71 15.94
C ILE A 262 -4.25 -8.24 15.96
N TRP A 263 -3.06 -8.82 15.78
CA TRP A 263 -2.93 -10.27 15.61
C TRP A 263 -3.36 -11.08 16.83
N SER A 264 -3.16 -10.55 18.04
CA SER A 264 -3.62 -11.19 19.27
C SER A 264 -5.14 -11.34 19.35
N GLN A 265 -5.89 -10.42 18.71
CA GLN A 265 -7.35 -10.40 18.75
C GLN A 265 -7.98 -11.08 17.53
N ILE A 266 -7.37 -10.98 16.35
CA ILE A 266 -7.99 -11.47 15.11
C ILE A 266 -7.65 -12.94 14.81
N ALA A 267 -6.40 -13.34 15.04
CA ALA A 267 -5.89 -14.65 14.62
C ALA A 267 -4.59 -14.98 15.37
N PRO A 268 -4.67 -15.29 16.68
CA PRO A 268 -3.48 -15.49 17.52
C PRO A 268 -2.60 -16.67 17.09
N GLU A 269 -3.19 -17.63 16.36
CA GLU A 269 -2.52 -18.83 15.87
C GLU A 269 -1.94 -18.66 14.44
N GLN A 270 -2.18 -17.53 13.79
CA GLN A 270 -1.76 -17.26 12.41
C GLN A 270 -0.22 -17.35 12.29
N LYS A 271 0.25 -18.11 11.29
CA LYS A 271 1.65 -18.16 10.88
C LYS A 271 1.95 -17.22 9.72
N PHE A 272 3.22 -16.87 9.54
CA PHE A 272 3.66 -16.06 8.39
C PHE A 272 3.51 -16.78 7.04
N SER A 273 3.67 -18.11 6.99
CA SER A 273 3.53 -18.92 5.77
C SER A 273 2.09 -18.98 5.23
N GLU A 274 1.12 -18.66 6.06
CA GLU A 274 -0.31 -18.61 5.74
C GLU A 274 -0.77 -17.24 5.24
N LEU A 275 0.13 -16.23 5.24
CA LEU A 275 -0.13 -14.94 4.61
C LEU A 275 0.07 -15.04 3.10
N ASP A 276 -0.71 -14.27 2.33
CA ASP A 276 -0.56 -14.16 0.87
C ASP A 276 0.85 -13.68 0.48
N LYS A 277 1.49 -12.92 1.38
CA LYS A 277 2.85 -12.39 1.26
C LYS A 277 3.54 -12.43 2.63
N PRO A 278 4.37 -13.45 2.93
CA PRO A 278 5.10 -13.55 4.20
C PRO A 278 6.01 -12.34 4.43
N VAL A 279 6.32 -12.04 5.69
CA VAL A 279 7.17 -10.90 6.05
C VAL A 279 8.65 -11.25 5.90
N PHE A 280 9.40 -10.36 5.24
CA PHE A 280 10.83 -10.51 5.03
C PHE A 280 11.58 -10.70 6.36
N THR A 281 12.57 -11.60 6.39
CA THR A 281 13.36 -12.03 7.56
C THR A 281 12.62 -12.78 8.67
N CYS A 282 11.28 -12.83 8.66
CA CYS A 282 10.53 -13.66 9.60
C CYS A 282 10.56 -15.13 9.19
N ASN A 283 10.65 -16.03 10.17
CA ASN A 283 10.52 -17.47 9.93
C ASN A 283 9.08 -17.79 9.48
N PRO A 284 8.86 -18.39 8.30
CA PRO A 284 7.52 -18.70 7.81
C PRO A 284 6.67 -19.54 8.76
N GLU A 285 7.28 -20.42 9.55
CA GLU A 285 6.58 -21.33 10.45
C GLU A 285 6.28 -20.76 11.84
N ASP A 286 6.83 -19.59 12.17
CA ASP A 286 6.55 -18.94 13.44
C ASP A 286 5.14 -18.33 13.42
N LYS A 287 4.46 -18.37 14.57
CA LYS A 287 3.26 -17.56 14.78
C LYS A 287 3.63 -16.08 14.76
N ILE A 288 2.76 -15.27 14.17
CA ILE A 288 2.96 -13.82 14.08
C ILE A 288 3.05 -13.21 15.49
N VAL A 289 2.12 -13.57 16.38
CA VAL A 289 2.06 -13.07 17.76
C VAL A 289 3.35 -13.40 18.55
N ASP A 290 3.86 -14.63 18.44
CA ASP A 290 5.07 -15.04 19.15
C ASP A 290 6.31 -14.27 18.65
N THR A 291 6.39 -14.06 17.34
CA THR A 291 7.47 -13.27 16.73
C THR A 291 7.43 -11.82 17.17
N LEU A 292 6.25 -11.19 17.18
CA LEU A 292 6.06 -9.81 17.63
C LEU A 292 6.43 -9.62 19.10
N ASN A 293 5.99 -10.54 19.96
CA ASN A 293 6.38 -10.55 21.38
C ASN A 293 7.91 -10.66 21.55
N ARG A 294 8.55 -11.56 20.79
CA ARG A 294 10.02 -11.71 20.80
C ARG A 294 10.71 -10.43 20.36
N MET A 295 10.28 -9.82 19.26
CA MET A 295 10.84 -8.57 18.73
C MET A 295 10.72 -7.40 19.73
N LEU A 296 9.58 -7.26 20.40
CA LEU A 296 9.37 -6.25 21.44
C LEU A 296 10.28 -6.50 22.65
N LYS A 297 10.35 -7.75 23.12
CA LYS A 297 11.19 -8.15 24.26
C LYS A 297 12.68 -7.96 23.99
N GLU A 298 13.13 -8.26 22.78
CA GLU A 298 14.54 -8.17 22.36
C GLU A 298 14.93 -6.78 21.85
N ARG A 299 13.97 -5.85 21.78
CA ARG A 299 14.14 -4.49 21.26
C ARG A 299 14.68 -4.49 19.83
N ALA A 300 14.13 -5.36 18.99
CA ALA A 300 14.54 -5.48 17.59
C ALA A 300 14.39 -4.16 16.81
N TYR A 301 13.42 -3.32 17.20
CA TYR A 301 13.18 -1.98 16.66
C TYR A 301 14.32 -0.96 16.90
N GLU A 302 15.34 -1.30 17.70
CA GLU A 302 16.55 -0.48 17.87
C GLU A 302 17.68 -0.87 16.93
N ARG A 303 17.51 -1.99 16.21
CA ARG A 303 18.55 -2.61 15.39
C ARG A 303 18.23 -2.47 13.92
N PHE A 304 18.28 -1.25 13.42
CA PHE A 304 18.40 -1.01 12.00
C PHE A 304 19.82 -0.57 11.69
N GLU A 305 20.61 -1.50 11.17
CA GLU A 305 21.84 -1.12 10.48
C GLU A 305 21.41 -0.64 9.09
N ASP A 306 21.91 0.53 8.63
CA ASP A 306 21.71 1.02 7.24
C ASP A 306 22.08 -0.05 6.19
N THR A 307 22.77 -1.10 6.64
CA THR A 307 23.11 -2.34 5.99
C THR A 307 22.67 -3.54 6.84
N LEU A 308 21.59 -4.21 6.49
CA LEU A 308 21.21 -5.48 7.13
C LEU A 308 22.27 -6.56 6.80
N ARG A 309 22.72 -7.30 7.82
CA ARG A 309 23.59 -8.48 7.67
C ARG A 309 22.75 -9.74 7.84
N LEU A 310 22.83 -10.66 6.88
CA LEU A 310 22.26 -12.02 6.99
C LEU A 310 23.29 -12.98 7.59
#